data_AF-A0A1Q8L877-F1
#
_entry.id   AF-A0A1Q8L877-F1
#
_cell.length_a   1.000
_cell.length_b   1.000
_cell.length_c   1.000
_cell.angle_alpha   90.00
_cell.angle_beta   90.00
_cell.angle_gamma   90.00
#
_symmetry.space_group_name_H-M   'P 1'
#
loop_
_entity.id
_entity.type
_entity.pdbx_description
1 polymer ?
#
loop_
_entity_poly.entity_id
_entity_poly.type
_entity_poly.pdbx_seq_one_letter_code
_entity_poly.pdbx_strand_id
1 'polypeptide(L)'
;MWAASFPGVGRGPAMTTTTAGALVLAGLVALVALAGLHWLGQFFGRIAEGVATIAVVFVTVWLVGKATVIVAVWVVRHWRTTITTVGVVGWCWLWGWPLLLGTVVAAVLVLSVWWWVSVVSFDRGAGRRLRAWWLRWTVYAPRMPRWLRSCNLTVPDRVGPAVAQVNPLRRTPVVSRSRPVADQLPRIVGVRSGPSWDEVRVRLVAGQTPEEFDTATRALAVARGVRRCQVREVAPNVVSIDFQRRNLLDVLVRSPGVETLSGIDGAAVDLGKVWSGRTEYGTDWWQSLIGGHTLVAGATGAGKGSLMWAPLVSVAPAIRDGLVRVNGIDPKGMELAYGRGVFHRYAVTSKDALALLDDLVEQMEARKRAYAGATRLVPITTETPLEIEVFSVAG
;
A
#
# COMPACT_ATOMS: atom_id res chain seq x y z
N MET A 1 14.12 -38.71 123.01
CA MET A 1 12.92 -39.11 123.76
C MET A 1 11.75 -38.67 122.89
N TRP A 2 10.98 -39.50 122.19
CA TRP A 2 10.53 -40.87 122.44
C TRP A 2 10.15 -41.51 121.10
N ALA A 3 10.32 -42.82 121.00
CA ALA A 3 10.02 -43.66 119.83
C ALA A 3 8.67 -44.37 119.99
N ALA A 4 8.02 -44.68 118.87
CA ALA A 4 7.12 -45.82 118.61
C ALA A 4 6.33 -45.54 117.30
N SER A 5 5.95 -46.44 116.39
CA SER A 5 6.23 -47.85 116.04
C SER A 5 5.50 -48.08 114.70
N PHE A 6 6.11 -48.79 113.75
CA PHE A 6 5.53 -49.33 112.48
C PHE A 6 4.60 -50.55 112.78
N PRO A 7 3.81 -51.18 111.85
CA PRO A 7 4.13 -51.46 110.43
C PRO A 7 2.94 -51.64 109.43
N GLY A 8 3.25 -51.94 108.15
CA GLY A 8 2.26 -52.54 107.23
C GLY A 8 2.59 -52.49 105.73
N VAL A 9 3.15 -53.60 105.21
CA VAL A 9 3.39 -53.89 103.78
C VAL A 9 2.06 -54.06 103.02
N GLY A 10 1.82 -53.27 101.97
CA GLY A 10 0.69 -53.39 101.04
C GLY A 10 1.12 -53.92 99.68
N ARG A 11 0.66 -55.13 99.33
CA ARG A 11 0.84 -55.82 98.05
C ARG A 11 0.31 -54.99 96.86
N GLY A 12 1.08 -54.93 95.77
CA GLY A 12 0.61 -54.39 94.49
C GLY A 12 -0.51 -55.23 93.87
N PRO A 13 -1.47 -54.63 93.15
CA PRO A 13 -2.59 -55.37 92.58
C PRO A 13 -2.15 -56.22 91.39
N ALA A 14 -2.52 -57.50 91.42
CA ALA A 14 -2.37 -58.44 90.33
C ALA A 14 -3.20 -58.01 89.12
N MET A 15 -2.55 -57.84 87.97
CA MET A 15 -3.22 -57.70 86.66
C MET A 15 -4.00 -58.98 86.36
N THR A 16 -5.31 -58.86 86.22
CA THR A 16 -6.22 -59.94 85.85
C THR A 16 -6.09 -60.27 84.36
N THR A 17 -6.03 -61.57 84.05
CA THR A 17 -5.80 -62.19 82.73
C THR A 17 -6.78 -61.74 81.63
N THR A 18 -7.89 -61.09 81.99
CA THR A 18 -8.90 -60.53 81.09
C THR A 18 -8.52 -59.18 80.46
N THR A 19 -7.67 -58.38 81.11
CA THR A 19 -7.25 -57.06 80.57
C THR A 19 -6.16 -57.17 79.49
N ALA A 20 -5.28 -58.18 79.60
CA ALA A 20 -4.26 -58.46 78.58
C ALA A 20 -4.87 -58.94 77.25
N GLY A 21 -5.91 -59.80 77.31
CA GLY A 21 -6.61 -60.28 76.11
C GLY A 21 -7.35 -59.17 75.35
N ALA A 22 -7.95 -58.22 76.07
CA ALA A 22 -8.64 -57.07 75.47
C ALA A 22 -7.68 -56.10 74.76
N LEU A 23 -6.48 -55.88 75.30
CA LEU A 23 -5.43 -55.06 74.67
C LEU A 23 -4.87 -55.70 73.41
N VAL A 24 -4.68 -57.03 73.41
CA VAL A 24 -4.23 -57.77 72.21
C VAL A 24 -5.30 -57.74 71.13
N LEU A 25 -6.57 -57.91 71.49
CA LEU A 25 -7.69 -57.85 70.53
C LEU A 25 -7.85 -56.43 69.95
N ALA A 26 -7.77 -55.40 70.79
CA ALA A 26 -7.82 -54.00 70.36
C ALA A 26 -6.63 -53.63 69.46
N GLY A 27 -5.43 -54.13 69.78
CA GLY A 27 -4.25 -53.98 68.95
C GLY A 27 -4.40 -54.66 67.58
N LEU A 28 -4.97 -55.87 67.54
CA LEU A 28 -5.23 -56.61 66.30
C LEU A 28 -6.28 -55.91 65.43
N VAL A 29 -7.36 -55.40 66.03
CA VAL A 29 -8.38 -54.61 65.35
C VAL A 29 -7.80 -53.30 64.80
N ALA A 30 -6.96 -52.61 65.57
CA ALA A 30 -6.29 -51.39 65.12
C ALA A 30 -5.31 -51.68 63.96
N LEU A 31 -4.60 -52.81 63.99
CA LEU A 31 -3.67 -53.22 62.94
C LEU A 31 -4.41 -53.58 61.65
N VAL A 32 -5.56 -54.26 61.76
CA VAL A 32 -6.44 -54.52 60.61
C VAL A 32 -7.06 -53.23 60.07
N ALA A 33 -7.45 -52.29 60.93
CA ALA A 33 -7.96 -50.99 60.51
C ALA A 33 -6.90 -50.14 59.80
N LEU A 34 -5.66 -50.12 60.31
CA LEU A 34 -4.53 -49.45 59.68
C LEU A 34 -4.13 -50.11 58.36
N ALA A 35 -4.12 -51.44 58.30
CA ALA A 35 -3.88 -52.18 57.07
C ALA A 35 -4.98 -51.92 56.03
N GLY A 36 -6.24 -51.83 56.46
CA GLY A 36 -7.37 -51.45 55.63
C GLY A 36 -7.25 -50.03 55.09
N LEU A 37 -6.87 -49.06 55.92
CA LEU A 37 -6.66 -47.67 55.51
C LEU A 37 -5.47 -47.54 54.54
N HIS A 38 -4.38 -48.27 54.78
CA HIS A 38 -3.24 -48.34 53.89
C HIS A 38 -3.59 -48.98 52.54
N TRP A 39 -4.38 -50.07 52.55
CA TRP A 39 -4.89 -50.69 51.32
C TRP A 39 -5.81 -49.74 50.55
N LEU A 40 -6.69 -49.02 51.25
CA LEU A 40 -7.57 -48.00 50.67
C LEU A 40 -6.75 -46.86 50.03
N GLY A 41 -5.73 -46.37 50.73
CA GLY A 41 -4.83 -45.33 50.24
C GLY A 41 -4.05 -45.76 48.99
N GLN A 42 -3.53 -47.00 48.97
CA GLN A 42 -2.87 -47.55 47.79
C GLN A 42 -3.85 -47.75 46.62
N PHE A 43 -5.08 -48.17 46.90
CA PHE A 43 -6.13 -48.34 45.88
C PHE A 43 -6.53 -47.00 45.24
N PHE A 44 -6.81 -45.98 46.05
CA PHE A 44 -7.12 -44.64 45.56
C PHE A 44 -5.93 -43.98 44.84
N GLY A 45 -4.70 -44.22 45.30
CA GLY A 45 -3.48 -43.74 44.63
C GLY A 45 -3.34 -44.29 43.20
N ARG A 46 -3.53 -45.60 43.00
CA ARG A 46 -3.47 -46.22 41.67
C ARG A 46 -4.59 -45.74 40.73
N ILE A 47 -5.80 -45.51 41.25
CA ILE A 47 -6.90 -44.94 40.47
C ILE A 47 -6.57 -43.51 40.06
N ALA A 48 -6.08 -42.68 40.98
CA ALA A 48 -5.69 -41.30 40.69
C ALA A 48 -4.56 -41.22 39.65
N GLU A 49 -3.56 -42.11 39.73
CA GLU A 49 -2.46 -42.21 38.76
C GLU A 49 -2.96 -42.63 37.37
N GLY A 50 -3.88 -43.60 37.30
CA GLY A 50 -4.54 -44.00 36.05
C GLY A 50 -5.34 -42.86 35.42
N VAL A 51 -6.14 -42.13 36.21
CA VAL A 51 -6.91 -40.96 35.75
C VAL A 51 -5.98 -39.82 35.30
N ALA A 52 -4.90 -39.56 36.03
CA ALA A 52 -3.91 -38.56 35.66
C ALA A 52 -3.21 -38.91 34.34
N THR A 53 -2.85 -40.18 34.13
CA THR A 53 -2.24 -40.65 32.88
C THR A 53 -3.19 -40.47 31.70
N ILE A 54 -4.46 -40.84 31.85
CA ILE A 54 -5.49 -40.65 30.82
C ILE A 54 -5.69 -39.16 30.52
N ALA A 55 -5.75 -38.31 31.55
CA ALA A 55 -5.88 -36.87 31.40
C ALA A 55 -4.68 -36.25 30.66
N VAL A 56 -3.44 -36.67 31.00
CA VAL A 56 -2.22 -36.21 30.32
C VAL A 56 -2.22 -36.64 28.86
N VAL A 57 -2.57 -37.89 28.54
CA VAL A 57 -2.68 -38.37 27.17
C VAL A 57 -3.74 -37.57 26.40
N PHE A 58 -4.91 -37.36 26.98
CA PHE A 58 -5.98 -36.59 26.36
C PHE A 58 -5.58 -35.13 26.09
N VAL A 59 -4.98 -34.45 27.08
CA VAL A 59 -4.48 -33.07 26.93
C VAL A 59 -3.38 -33.01 25.88
N THR A 60 -2.48 -33.99 25.85
CA THR A 60 -1.40 -34.06 24.85
C THR A 60 -1.97 -34.22 23.44
N VAL A 61 -2.90 -35.16 23.24
CA VAL A 61 -3.58 -35.38 21.95
C VAL A 61 -4.36 -34.13 21.52
N TRP A 62 -5.06 -33.48 22.46
CA TRP A 62 -5.77 -32.22 22.20
C TRP A 62 -4.83 -31.09 21.78
N LEU A 63 -3.71 -30.91 22.48
CA LEU A 63 -2.71 -29.88 22.16
C LEU A 63 -2.06 -30.16 20.80
N VAL A 64 -1.73 -31.42 20.50
CA VAL A 64 -1.21 -31.84 19.20
C VAL A 64 -2.25 -31.55 18.10
N GLY A 65 -3.51 -31.94 18.30
CA GLY A 65 -4.60 -31.65 17.36
C GLY A 65 -4.83 -30.15 17.14
N LYS A 66 -4.77 -29.35 18.21
CA LYS A 66 -4.86 -27.89 18.10
C LYS A 66 -3.66 -27.29 17.37
N ALA A 67 -2.45 -27.77 17.68
CA ALA A 67 -1.24 -27.35 17.02
C ALA A 67 -1.26 -27.70 15.52
N THR A 68 -1.71 -28.90 15.15
CA THR A 68 -1.82 -29.31 13.74
C THR A 68 -2.83 -28.45 12.99
N VAL A 69 -3.98 -28.13 13.57
CA VAL A 69 -4.96 -27.21 12.95
C VAL A 69 -4.37 -25.81 12.80
N ILE A 70 -3.69 -25.28 13.82
CA ILE A 70 -3.04 -23.97 13.74
C ILE A 70 -1.98 -23.95 12.64
N VAL A 71 -1.14 -24.99 12.57
CA VAL A 71 -0.11 -25.13 11.53
C VAL A 71 -0.76 -25.27 10.16
N ALA A 72 -1.79 -26.10 9.98
CA ALA A 72 -2.48 -26.26 8.71
C ALA A 72 -3.11 -24.95 8.23
N VAL A 73 -3.79 -24.21 9.11
CA VAL A 73 -4.34 -22.89 8.81
C VAL A 73 -3.21 -21.91 8.47
N TRP A 74 -2.08 -21.96 9.17
CA TRP A 74 -0.92 -21.11 8.89
C TRP A 74 -0.29 -21.43 7.54
N VAL A 75 -0.13 -22.71 7.19
CA VAL A 75 0.37 -23.18 5.89
C VAL A 75 -0.53 -22.72 4.75
N VAL A 76 -1.85 -22.89 4.88
CA VAL A 76 -2.81 -22.45 3.85
C VAL A 76 -2.83 -20.93 3.74
N ARG A 77 -2.85 -20.22 4.87
CA ARG A 77 -2.93 -18.75 4.89
C ARG A 77 -1.62 -18.09 4.45
N HIS A 78 -0.48 -18.74 4.67
CA HIS A 78 0.86 -18.20 4.42
C HIS A 78 1.68 -19.18 3.54
N TRP A 79 1.04 -19.67 2.47
CA TRP A 79 1.64 -20.66 1.57
C TRP A 79 3.00 -20.23 1.01
N ARG A 80 3.17 -18.93 0.72
CA ARG A 80 4.44 -18.37 0.22
C ARG A 80 5.58 -18.48 1.23
N THR A 81 5.34 -18.16 2.50
CA THR A 81 6.39 -18.25 3.54
C THR A 81 6.68 -19.69 3.89
N THR A 82 5.68 -20.56 3.83
CA THR A 82 5.84 -22.01 4.05
C THR A 82 6.71 -22.61 2.95
N ILE A 83 6.41 -22.35 1.67
CA ILE A 83 7.22 -22.83 0.54
C ILE A 83 8.65 -22.32 0.61
N THR A 84 8.87 -21.03 0.91
CA THR A 84 10.23 -20.51 1.06
C THR A 84 10.97 -21.15 2.22
N THR A 85 10.30 -21.38 3.35
CA THR A 85 10.92 -22.03 4.52
C THR A 85 11.27 -23.48 4.23
N VAL A 86 10.35 -24.24 3.64
CA VAL A 86 10.58 -25.64 3.24
C VAL A 86 11.67 -25.72 2.18
N GLY A 87 11.69 -24.80 1.21
CA GLY A 87 12.75 -24.72 0.20
C GLY A 87 14.12 -24.41 0.79
N VAL A 88 14.21 -23.45 1.73
CA VAL A 88 15.46 -23.12 2.43
C VAL A 88 15.93 -24.29 3.30
N VAL A 89 15.03 -24.91 4.06
CA VAL A 89 15.35 -26.08 4.90
C VAL A 89 15.79 -27.26 4.03
N GLY A 90 15.07 -27.55 2.95
CA GLY A 90 15.43 -28.60 1.98
C GLY A 90 16.78 -28.35 1.31
N TRP A 91 17.06 -27.10 0.93
CA TRP A 91 18.37 -26.72 0.38
C TRP A 91 19.49 -26.88 1.40
N CYS A 92 19.29 -26.39 2.63
CA CYS A 92 20.24 -26.55 3.72
C CYS A 92 20.49 -28.03 4.05
N TRP A 93 19.46 -28.88 3.94
CA TRP A 93 19.56 -30.31 4.21
C TRP A 93 20.29 -31.07 3.10
N LEU A 94 20.00 -30.75 1.83
CA LEU A 94 20.61 -31.44 0.68
C LEU A 94 22.03 -30.97 0.40
N TRP A 95 22.26 -29.65 0.39
CA TRP A 95 23.48 -29.03 -0.14
C TRP A 95 24.26 -28.24 0.92
N GLY A 96 23.75 -28.13 2.14
CA GLY A 96 24.38 -27.37 3.21
C GLY A 96 24.10 -25.87 3.13
N TRP A 97 24.11 -25.23 4.31
CA TRP A 97 23.92 -23.78 4.43
C TRP A 97 24.99 -22.91 3.73
N PRO A 98 26.27 -23.32 3.55
CA PRO A 98 27.27 -22.46 2.90
C PRO A 98 26.96 -22.18 1.43
N LEU A 99 26.42 -23.16 0.70
CA LEU A 99 26.01 -22.98 -0.70
C LEU A 99 24.81 -22.03 -0.81
N LEU A 100 23.85 -22.11 0.12
CA LEU A 100 22.74 -21.16 0.19
C LEU A 100 23.22 -19.74 0.48
N LEU A 101 24.16 -19.59 1.43
CA LEU A 101 24.76 -18.29 1.72
C LEU A 101 25.51 -17.75 0.50
N GLY A 102 26.30 -18.60 -0.18
CA GLY A 102 27.03 -18.24 -1.39
C GLY A 102 26.13 -17.74 -2.52
N THR A 103 25.00 -18.42 -2.78
CA THR A 103 24.06 -17.98 -3.82
C THR A 103 23.36 -16.68 -3.47
N VAL A 104 22.97 -16.47 -2.21
CA VAL A 104 22.37 -15.21 -1.74
C VAL A 104 23.39 -14.07 -1.86
N VAL A 105 24.63 -14.27 -1.41
CA VAL A 105 25.70 -13.27 -1.53
C VAL A 105 25.98 -12.95 -3.00
N ALA A 106 26.09 -13.96 -3.86
CA ALA A 106 26.29 -13.76 -5.29
C ALA A 106 25.12 -12.97 -5.92
N ALA A 107 23.87 -13.31 -5.59
CA ALA A 107 22.71 -12.60 -6.09
C ALA A 107 22.69 -11.13 -5.63
N VAL A 108 23.01 -10.87 -4.36
CA VAL A 108 23.12 -9.50 -3.82
C VAL A 108 24.23 -8.73 -4.52
N LEU A 109 25.40 -9.34 -4.75
CA LEU A 109 26.50 -8.72 -5.49
C LEU A 109 26.09 -8.37 -6.92
N VAL A 110 25.46 -9.31 -7.65
CA VAL A 110 24.97 -9.06 -9.02
C VAL A 110 23.95 -7.92 -9.04
N LEU A 111 22.97 -7.92 -8.13
CA LEU A 111 21.98 -6.85 -8.05
C LEU A 111 22.62 -5.50 -7.68
N SER A 112 23.62 -5.49 -6.79
CA SER A 112 24.34 -4.29 -6.37
C SER A 112 25.21 -3.72 -7.48
N VAL A 113 25.95 -4.57 -8.20
CA VAL A 113 26.72 -4.19 -9.39
C VAL A 113 25.79 -3.67 -10.48
N TRP A 114 24.67 -4.34 -10.73
CA TRP A 114 23.67 -3.88 -11.71
C TRP A 114 23.11 -2.50 -11.35
N TRP A 115 22.78 -2.29 -10.07
CA TRP A 115 22.34 -0.99 -9.56
C TRP A 115 23.42 0.08 -9.73
N TRP A 116 24.69 -0.24 -9.44
CA TRP A 116 25.81 0.69 -9.55
C TRP A 116 26.13 1.07 -11.01
N VAL A 117 26.13 0.09 -11.92
CA VAL A 117 26.39 0.31 -13.35
C VAL A 117 25.26 1.08 -14.02
N SER A 118 23.99 0.75 -13.70
CA SER A 118 22.84 1.41 -14.35
C SER A 118 21.59 1.41 -13.47
N VAL A 119 21.48 2.44 -12.62
CA VAL A 119 20.31 2.66 -11.76
C VAL A 119 19.00 2.63 -12.54
N VAL A 120 18.98 3.17 -13.77
CA VAL A 120 17.77 3.21 -14.62
C VAL A 120 17.34 1.82 -15.09
N SER A 121 18.29 0.99 -15.53
CA SER A 121 18.00 -0.38 -16.00
C SER A 121 17.57 -1.25 -14.82
N PHE A 122 18.29 -1.16 -13.71
CA PHE A 122 17.95 -1.85 -12.46
C PHE A 122 16.54 -1.48 -11.99
N ASP A 123 16.19 -0.19 -11.94
CA ASP A 123 14.86 0.26 -11.50
C ASP A 123 13.75 -0.27 -12.41
N ARG A 124 13.96 -0.25 -13.75
CA ARG A 124 13.00 -0.81 -14.72
C ARG A 124 12.82 -2.33 -14.58
N GLY A 125 13.90 -3.08 -14.38
CA GLY A 125 13.88 -4.55 -14.34
C GLY A 125 13.45 -5.13 -12.99
N ALA A 126 14.12 -4.73 -11.92
CA ALA A 126 13.95 -5.32 -10.58
C ALA A 126 13.56 -4.30 -9.51
N GLY A 127 14.18 -3.11 -9.52
CA GLY A 127 14.09 -2.12 -8.45
C GLY A 127 12.65 -1.68 -8.15
N ARG A 128 11.81 -1.42 -9.15
CA ARG A 128 10.39 -1.07 -8.93
C ARG A 128 9.60 -2.18 -8.24
N ARG A 129 9.85 -3.44 -8.61
CA ARG A 129 9.15 -4.61 -8.05
C ARG A 129 9.61 -4.87 -6.61
N LEU A 130 10.92 -4.83 -6.37
CA LEU A 130 11.51 -4.98 -5.05
C LEU A 130 11.05 -3.85 -4.11
N ARG A 131 11.08 -2.60 -4.58
CA ARG A 131 10.60 -1.44 -3.82
C ARG A 131 9.10 -1.53 -3.54
N ALA A 132 8.27 -1.89 -4.52
CA ALA A 132 6.84 -2.06 -4.31
C ALA A 132 6.52 -3.17 -3.30
N TRP A 133 7.23 -4.30 -3.37
CA TRP A 133 7.11 -5.38 -2.39
C TRP A 133 7.54 -4.94 -1.00
N TRP A 134 8.70 -4.27 -0.89
CA TRP A 134 9.21 -3.75 0.37
C TRP A 134 8.23 -2.76 1.00
N LEU A 135 7.79 -1.76 0.23
CA LEU A 135 6.84 -0.74 0.70
C LEU A 135 5.50 -1.37 1.09
N ARG A 136 5.02 -2.38 0.35
CA ARG A 136 3.80 -3.11 0.70
C ARG A 136 3.90 -3.67 2.11
N TRP A 137 4.98 -4.35 2.45
CA TRP A 137 5.06 -5.09 3.72
C TRP A 137 5.59 -4.26 4.89
N THR A 138 6.44 -3.27 4.63
CA THR A 138 7.06 -2.45 5.70
C THR A 138 6.29 -1.17 6.01
N VAL A 139 5.60 -0.59 5.03
CA VAL A 139 4.90 0.70 5.17
C VAL A 139 3.40 0.52 5.07
N TYR A 140 2.90 0.04 3.93
CA TYR A 140 1.46 0.10 3.65
C TYR A 140 0.66 -0.96 4.41
N ALA A 141 1.03 -2.23 4.37
CA ALA A 141 0.32 -3.27 5.11
C ALA A 141 0.20 -2.98 6.63
N PRO A 142 1.25 -2.55 7.34
CA PRO A 142 1.14 -2.27 8.77
C PRO A 142 0.52 -0.90 9.10
N ARG A 143 0.72 0.15 8.28
CA ARG A 143 0.27 1.52 8.63
C ARG A 143 -1.05 1.94 7.99
N MET A 144 -1.38 1.44 6.80
CA MET A 144 -2.60 1.81 6.08
C MET A 144 -3.88 1.63 6.90
N PRO A 145 -4.08 0.53 7.66
CA PRO A 145 -5.28 0.39 8.49
C PRO A 145 -5.42 1.48 9.56
N ARG A 146 -4.32 2.11 10.00
CA ARG A 146 -4.36 3.25 10.91
C ARG A 146 -4.72 4.53 10.17
N TRP A 147 -4.14 4.75 8.99
CA TRP A 147 -4.45 5.92 8.16
C TRP A 147 -5.91 5.95 7.71
N LEU A 148 -6.44 4.80 7.28
CA LEU A 148 -7.84 4.67 6.88
C LEU A 148 -8.77 4.96 8.07
N ARG A 149 -8.47 4.44 9.27
CA ARG A 149 -9.22 4.77 10.50
C ARG A 149 -9.16 6.25 10.85
N SER A 150 -7.98 6.87 10.82
CA SER A 150 -7.85 8.30 11.12
C SER A 150 -8.56 9.20 10.10
N CYS A 151 -8.78 8.71 8.89
CA CYS A 151 -9.53 9.42 7.85
C CYS A 151 -11.02 9.04 7.81
N ASN A 152 -11.52 8.27 8.79
CA ASN A 152 -12.89 7.73 8.83
C ASN A 152 -13.29 6.91 7.58
N LEU A 153 -12.31 6.29 6.91
CA LEU A 153 -12.52 5.42 5.73
C LEU A 153 -12.76 3.96 6.16
N THR A 154 -13.69 3.77 7.09
CA THR A 154 -14.04 2.48 7.67
C THR A 154 -15.54 2.35 7.78
N VAL A 155 -16.07 1.15 7.51
CA VAL A 155 -17.50 0.88 7.71
C VAL A 155 -17.67 0.24 9.09
N PRO A 156 -18.39 0.89 10.02
CA PRO A 156 -18.69 0.28 11.30
C PRO A 156 -19.59 -0.93 11.07
N ASP A 157 -19.22 -2.08 11.61
CA ASP A 157 -20.06 -3.27 11.54
C ASP A 157 -21.20 -3.09 12.54
N ARG A 158 -22.34 -2.58 12.06
CA ARG A 158 -23.51 -2.34 12.92
C ARG A 158 -24.07 -3.69 13.37
N VAL A 159 -23.74 -4.09 14.60
CA VAL A 159 -24.45 -5.17 15.27
C VAL A 159 -25.93 -4.75 15.39
N GLY A 160 -26.85 -5.64 15.02
CA GLY A 160 -28.29 -5.44 15.24
C GLY A 160 -28.60 -5.09 16.70
N PRO A 161 -29.77 -4.48 16.99
CA PRO A 161 -30.07 -3.92 18.30
C PRO A 161 -29.79 -4.95 19.40
N ALA A 162 -29.00 -4.55 20.40
CA ALA A 162 -28.71 -5.39 21.55
C ALA A 162 -30.04 -5.72 22.25
N VAL A 163 -30.53 -6.95 22.06
CA VAL A 163 -31.74 -7.43 22.73
C VAL A 163 -31.40 -7.61 24.20
N ALA A 164 -31.80 -6.64 25.02
CA ALA A 164 -31.74 -6.79 26.47
C ALA A 164 -32.79 -7.82 26.89
N GLN A 165 -32.35 -9.05 27.14
CA GLN A 165 -33.23 -10.08 27.70
C GLN A 165 -33.42 -9.76 29.19
N VAL A 166 -34.47 -9.02 29.51
CA VAL A 166 -34.82 -8.71 30.90
C VAL A 166 -35.59 -9.91 31.46
N ASN A 167 -34.93 -10.69 32.31
CA ASN A 167 -35.60 -11.73 33.08
C ASN A 167 -36.09 -11.13 34.41
N PRO A 168 -37.41 -11.03 34.66
CA PRO A 168 -37.96 -10.36 35.83
C PRO A 168 -37.58 -11.00 37.18
N LEU A 169 -37.04 -12.23 37.18
CA LEU A 169 -36.64 -12.95 38.39
C LEU A 169 -35.16 -12.80 38.75
N ARG A 170 -34.35 -12.08 37.95
CA ARG A 170 -32.91 -11.90 38.20
C ARG A 170 -32.62 -10.43 38.50
N ARG A 171 -32.19 -10.12 39.73
CA ARG A 171 -31.93 -8.74 40.23
C ARG A 171 -30.79 -7.99 39.52
N THR A 172 -30.03 -8.64 38.65
CA THR A 172 -28.99 -7.99 37.85
C THR A 172 -29.26 -8.21 36.36
N PRO A 173 -29.48 -7.14 35.56
CA PRO A 173 -29.60 -7.26 34.13
C PRO A 173 -28.28 -7.80 33.57
N VAL A 174 -28.33 -8.95 32.90
CA VAL A 174 -27.19 -9.46 32.13
C VAL A 174 -27.20 -8.72 30.80
N VAL A 175 -26.55 -7.55 30.77
CA VAL A 175 -26.21 -6.93 29.48
C VAL A 175 -25.12 -7.79 28.88
N SER A 176 -25.48 -8.62 27.90
CA SER A 176 -24.50 -9.20 26.99
C SER A 176 -23.79 -8.02 26.32
N ARG A 177 -22.58 -7.68 26.80
CA ARG A 177 -21.70 -6.78 26.05
C ARG A 177 -21.41 -7.50 24.75
N SER A 178 -22.12 -7.10 23.69
CA SER A 178 -21.70 -7.44 22.33
C SER A 178 -20.23 -7.05 22.22
N ARG A 179 -19.37 -8.02 21.90
CA ARG A 179 -17.96 -7.72 21.62
C ARG A 179 -17.95 -6.70 20.49
N PRO A 180 -17.23 -5.57 20.62
CA PRO A 180 -17.08 -4.66 19.50
C PRO A 180 -16.49 -5.46 18.34
N VAL A 181 -17.29 -5.67 17.30
CA VAL A 181 -16.81 -6.28 16.06
C VAL A 181 -15.89 -5.25 15.40
N ALA A 182 -14.72 -5.69 14.95
CA ALA A 182 -13.76 -4.78 14.34
C ALA A 182 -14.37 -4.15 13.08
N ASP A 183 -14.23 -2.83 12.93
CA ASP A 183 -14.70 -2.11 11.75
C ASP A 183 -14.19 -2.76 10.46
N GLN A 184 -15.05 -2.82 9.45
CA GLN A 184 -14.68 -3.36 8.17
C GLN A 184 -13.74 -2.39 7.47
N LEU A 185 -12.52 -2.88 7.20
CA LEU A 185 -11.44 -2.10 6.63
C LEU A 185 -11.23 -2.45 5.16
N PRO A 186 -11.04 -1.44 4.30
CA PRO A 186 -10.60 -1.64 2.93
C PRO A 186 -9.31 -2.47 2.86
N ARG A 187 -9.26 -3.47 1.98
CA ARG A 187 -8.12 -4.40 1.88
C ARG A 187 -7.14 -3.96 0.80
N ILE A 188 -5.85 -3.89 1.13
CA ILE A 188 -4.79 -3.66 0.14
C ILE A 188 -4.69 -4.87 -0.80
N VAL A 189 -4.96 -4.63 -2.08
CA VAL A 189 -4.85 -5.63 -3.16
C VAL A 189 -3.42 -5.69 -3.67
N GLY A 190 -2.83 -4.53 -3.94
CA GLY A 190 -1.51 -4.40 -4.53
C GLY A 190 -0.89 -3.05 -4.25
N VAL A 191 0.44 -3.03 -4.33
CA VAL A 191 1.22 -1.79 -4.30
C VAL A 191 2.11 -1.82 -5.54
N ARG A 192 2.18 -0.70 -6.25
CA ARG A 192 3.17 -0.45 -7.30
C ARG A 192 3.94 0.80 -6.91
N SER A 193 5.19 0.87 -7.31
CA SER A 193 6.06 2.00 -7.00
C SER A 193 6.73 2.46 -8.29
N GLY A 194 6.41 3.67 -8.71
CA GLY A 194 7.04 4.35 -9.83
C GLY A 194 8.28 5.14 -9.39
N PRO A 195 8.81 6.00 -10.28
CA PRO A 195 9.93 6.88 -9.96
C PRO A 195 9.63 7.85 -8.80
N SER A 196 8.44 8.45 -8.82
CA SER A 196 7.99 9.52 -7.93
C SER A 196 6.77 9.17 -7.10
N TRP A 197 5.88 8.34 -7.64
CA TRP A 197 4.59 7.98 -7.03
C TRP A 197 4.56 6.53 -6.55
N ASP A 198 3.88 6.29 -5.45
CA ASP A 198 3.55 4.96 -4.95
C ASP A 198 2.04 4.74 -5.06
N GLU A 199 1.63 3.77 -5.87
CA GLU A 199 0.26 3.42 -6.20
C GLU A 199 -0.22 2.31 -5.26
N VAL A 200 -1.16 2.63 -4.35
CA VAL A 200 -1.71 1.67 -3.38
C VAL A 200 -3.13 1.33 -3.75
N ARG A 201 -3.34 0.14 -4.30
CA ARG A 201 -4.68 -0.32 -4.67
C ARG A 201 -5.37 -0.95 -3.48
N VAL A 202 -6.55 -0.44 -3.19
CA VAL A 202 -7.37 -0.85 -2.07
C VAL A 202 -8.73 -1.27 -2.59
N ARG A 203 -9.20 -2.42 -2.12
CA ARG A 203 -10.56 -2.89 -2.37
C ARG A 203 -11.49 -2.30 -1.33
N LEU A 204 -12.52 -1.61 -1.80
CA LEU A 204 -13.56 -1.00 -0.99
C LEU A 204 -14.42 -2.06 -0.28
N VAL A 205 -14.99 -1.65 0.84
CA VAL A 205 -16.02 -2.40 1.56
C VAL A 205 -17.39 -1.96 1.07
N ALA A 206 -18.38 -2.86 1.08
CA ALA A 206 -19.75 -2.52 0.76
C ALA A 206 -20.24 -1.35 1.64
N GLY A 207 -20.84 -0.34 1.01
CA GLY A 207 -21.28 0.89 1.67
C GLY A 207 -20.29 2.05 1.57
N GLN A 208 -19.06 1.83 1.09
CA GLN A 208 -18.12 2.92 0.75
C GLN A 208 -18.22 3.28 -0.71
N THR A 209 -17.89 4.54 -1.03
CA THR A 209 -17.84 5.01 -2.42
C THR A 209 -16.45 5.56 -2.79
N PRO A 210 -16.05 5.54 -4.07
CA PRO A 210 -14.80 6.16 -4.51
C PRO A 210 -14.70 7.66 -4.15
N GLU A 211 -15.82 8.38 -4.13
CA GLU A 211 -15.89 9.81 -3.82
C GLU A 211 -15.54 10.12 -2.36
N GLU A 212 -15.86 9.22 -1.42
CA GLU A 212 -15.43 9.34 -0.02
C GLU A 212 -13.89 9.35 0.07
N PHE A 213 -13.24 8.51 -0.74
CA PHE A 213 -11.78 8.44 -0.79
C PHE A 213 -11.19 9.68 -1.46
N ASP A 214 -11.81 10.15 -2.55
CA ASP A 214 -11.38 11.38 -3.23
C ASP A 214 -11.46 12.60 -2.29
N THR A 215 -12.55 12.73 -1.54
CA THR A 215 -12.73 13.77 -0.51
C THR A 215 -11.67 13.66 0.59
N ALA A 216 -11.31 12.44 1.00
CA ALA A 216 -10.30 12.17 2.02
C ALA A 216 -8.84 12.32 1.53
N THR A 217 -8.60 12.64 0.25
CA THR A 217 -7.26 12.72 -0.35
C THR A 217 -6.28 13.57 0.46
N ARG A 218 -6.71 14.75 0.94
CA ARG A 218 -5.83 15.63 1.73
C ARG A 218 -5.51 15.06 3.12
N ALA A 219 -6.49 14.43 3.78
CA ALA A 219 -6.26 13.76 5.06
C ALA A 219 -5.32 12.56 4.90
N LEU A 220 -5.46 11.79 3.82
CA LEU A 220 -4.57 10.69 3.47
C LEU A 220 -3.13 11.18 3.22
N ALA A 221 -2.95 12.31 2.51
CA ALA A 221 -1.65 12.92 2.31
C ALA A 221 -0.96 13.26 3.64
N VAL A 222 -1.70 13.88 4.57
CA VAL A 222 -1.22 14.22 5.92
C VAL A 222 -0.91 12.97 6.73
N ALA A 223 -1.80 11.97 6.73
CA ALA A 223 -1.62 10.73 7.48
C ALA A 223 -0.38 9.94 7.02
N ARG A 224 -0.10 9.96 5.70
CA ARG A 224 1.11 9.36 5.12
C ARG A 224 2.36 10.23 5.35
N GLY A 225 2.20 11.54 5.47
CA GLY A 225 3.29 12.52 5.52
C GLY A 225 3.89 12.84 4.15
N VAL A 226 3.04 13.03 3.13
CA VAL A 226 3.46 13.43 1.77
C VAL A 226 2.78 14.73 1.33
N ARG A 227 3.39 15.44 0.38
CA ARG A 227 2.86 16.72 -0.12
C ARG A 227 1.58 16.58 -0.93
N ARG A 228 1.49 15.51 -1.74
CA ARG A 228 0.35 15.25 -2.62
C ARG A 228 -0.07 13.80 -2.51
N CYS A 229 -1.38 13.62 -2.49
CA CYS A 229 -2.06 12.35 -2.66
C CYS A 229 -3.04 12.52 -3.82
N GLN A 230 -3.34 11.44 -4.54
CA GLN A 230 -4.39 11.40 -5.54
C GLN A 230 -5.16 10.10 -5.37
N VAL A 231 -6.46 10.15 -5.58
CA VAL A 231 -7.31 8.97 -5.62
C VAL A 231 -7.84 8.77 -7.03
N ARG A 232 -7.80 7.53 -7.53
CA ARG A 232 -8.31 7.18 -8.86
C ARG A 232 -9.11 5.90 -8.78
N GLU A 233 -10.30 5.88 -9.36
CA GLU A 233 -11.04 4.64 -9.54
C GLU A 233 -10.34 3.77 -10.60
N VAL A 234 -10.04 2.53 -10.26
CA VAL A 234 -9.40 1.55 -11.17
C VAL A 234 -10.41 0.51 -11.65
N ALA A 235 -11.35 0.16 -10.77
CA ALA A 235 -12.47 -0.74 -11.04
C ALA A 235 -13.60 -0.42 -10.03
N PRO A 236 -14.85 -0.88 -10.26
CA PRO A 236 -16.00 -0.48 -9.44
C PRO A 236 -15.88 -0.64 -7.92
N ASN A 237 -15.01 -1.54 -7.45
CA ASN A 237 -14.73 -1.73 -6.01
C ASN A 237 -13.23 -1.63 -5.67
N VAL A 238 -12.42 -1.05 -6.56
CA VAL A 238 -10.98 -0.89 -6.36
C VAL A 238 -10.57 0.53 -6.69
N VAL A 239 -10.05 1.21 -5.67
CA VAL A 239 -9.51 2.56 -5.80
C VAL A 239 -8.00 2.50 -5.63
N SER A 240 -7.30 3.30 -6.42
CA SER A 240 -5.88 3.55 -6.23
C SER A 240 -5.68 4.81 -5.42
N ILE A 241 -4.94 4.69 -4.32
CA ILE A 241 -4.48 5.81 -3.51
C ILE A 241 -3.01 6.00 -3.82
N ASP A 242 -2.72 7.06 -4.58
CA ASP A 242 -1.41 7.35 -5.12
C ASP A 242 -0.75 8.40 -4.22
N PHE A 243 0.41 8.07 -3.64
CA PHE A 243 1.16 8.97 -2.75
C PHE A 243 2.42 9.48 -3.46
N GLN A 244 2.60 10.81 -3.51
CA GLN A 244 3.79 11.41 -4.10
C GLN A 244 4.98 11.31 -3.15
N ARG A 245 5.90 10.38 -3.41
CA ARG A 245 7.13 10.16 -2.65
C ARG A 245 8.23 11.16 -3.01
N ARG A 246 8.29 11.60 -4.27
CA ARG A 246 9.24 12.62 -4.76
C ARG A 246 8.55 13.55 -5.74
N ASN A 247 8.80 14.85 -5.63
CA ASN A 247 8.42 15.79 -6.67
C ASN A 247 9.58 15.90 -7.69
N LEU A 248 9.45 15.25 -8.84
CA LEU A 248 10.48 15.31 -9.90
C LEU A 248 10.42 16.62 -10.70
N LEU A 249 9.35 17.39 -10.53
CA LEU A 249 9.16 18.70 -11.15
C LEU A 249 9.54 19.84 -10.19
N ASP A 250 10.14 19.52 -9.04
CA ASP A 250 10.71 20.50 -8.10
C ASP A 250 12.02 21.11 -8.65
N VAL A 251 12.63 20.41 -9.61
CA VAL A 251 13.81 20.88 -10.33
C VAL A 251 13.35 21.46 -11.67
N LEU A 252 13.93 22.60 -12.05
CA LEU A 252 13.67 23.24 -13.33
C LEU A 252 13.91 22.27 -14.49
N VAL A 253 12.86 22.03 -15.28
CA VAL A 253 12.95 21.30 -16.55
C VAL A 253 13.44 22.27 -17.61
N ARG A 254 14.68 22.13 -18.05
CA ARG A 254 15.26 22.98 -19.10
C ARG A 254 14.66 22.61 -20.46
N SER A 255 14.28 23.64 -21.22
CA SER A 255 13.97 23.52 -22.64
C SER A 255 15.22 23.04 -23.41
N PRO A 256 15.06 22.36 -24.56
CA PRO A 256 16.16 22.13 -25.49
C PRO A 256 16.91 23.43 -25.78
N GLY A 257 18.24 23.35 -25.82
CA GLY A 257 19.09 24.50 -26.11
C GLY A 257 18.93 24.95 -27.56
N VAL A 258 18.86 26.26 -27.77
CA VAL A 258 18.73 26.86 -29.11
C VAL A 258 19.92 26.46 -29.99
N GLU A 259 21.12 26.36 -29.42
CA GLU A 259 22.33 25.90 -30.12
C GLU A 259 22.11 24.52 -30.76
N THR A 260 21.55 23.58 -29.98
CA THR A 260 21.28 22.22 -30.44
C THR A 260 20.20 22.19 -31.52
N LEU A 261 19.15 23.00 -31.36
CA LEU A 261 18.05 23.08 -32.32
C LEU A 261 18.48 23.72 -33.65
N SER A 262 19.39 24.70 -33.60
CA SER A 262 19.84 25.43 -34.80
C SER A 262 20.49 24.52 -35.85
N GLY A 263 21.11 23.42 -35.44
CA GLY A 263 21.71 22.42 -36.34
C GLY A 263 20.73 21.38 -36.92
N ILE A 264 19.46 21.40 -36.51
CA ILE A 264 18.45 20.44 -36.96
C ILE A 264 17.73 21.00 -38.18
N ASP A 265 17.49 20.16 -39.19
CA ASP A 265 16.61 20.48 -40.32
C ASP A 265 15.15 20.50 -39.86
N GLY A 266 14.39 21.53 -40.22
CA GLY A 266 12.98 21.66 -39.90
C GLY A 266 12.14 20.47 -40.39
N ALA A 267 12.50 19.86 -41.52
CA ALA A 267 11.82 18.67 -42.03
C ALA A 267 12.06 17.41 -41.17
N ALA A 268 13.10 17.40 -40.33
CA ALA A 268 13.39 16.32 -39.39
C ALA A 268 12.59 16.44 -38.08
N VAL A 269 11.87 17.55 -37.86
CA VAL A 269 11.05 17.75 -36.66
C VAL A 269 9.73 17.00 -36.79
N ASP A 270 9.47 16.05 -35.88
CA ASP A 270 8.19 15.35 -35.79
C ASP A 270 7.14 16.24 -35.09
N LEU A 271 6.31 16.91 -35.89
CA LEU A 271 5.21 17.78 -35.42
C LEU A 271 4.07 17.00 -34.74
N GLY A 272 4.00 15.67 -34.91
CA GLY A 272 3.08 14.80 -34.17
C GLY A 272 3.61 14.42 -32.78
N LYS A 273 4.89 14.67 -32.51
CA LYS A 273 5.57 14.32 -31.26
C LYS A 273 6.56 15.40 -30.85
N VAL A 274 6.00 16.56 -30.48
CA VAL A 274 6.75 17.73 -30.06
C VAL A 274 7.03 17.67 -28.56
N TRP A 275 8.29 17.84 -28.17
CA TRP A 275 8.66 17.90 -26.77
C TRP A 275 8.02 19.12 -26.10
N SER A 276 7.47 18.96 -24.90
CA SER A 276 6.81 20.06 -24.18
C SER A 276 7.16 20.10 -22.69
N GLY A 277 8.08 19.25 -22.24
CA GLY A 277 8.52 19.21 -20.85
C GLY A 277 8.74 17.79 -20.35
N ARG A 278 8.52 17.61 -19.04
CA ARG A 278 8.60 16.30 -18.37
C ARG A 278 7.37 16.07 -17.52
N THR A 279 6.98 14.80 -17.42
CA THR A 279 5.89 14.36 -16.56
C THR A 279 6.37 14.21 -15.12
N GLU A 280 5.44 14.24 -14.18
CA GLU A 280 5.73 13.94 -12.77
C GLU A 280 6.25 12.51 -12.56
N TYR A 281 6.11 11.62 -13.54
CA TYR A 281 6.64 10.26 -13.54
C TYR A 281 8.10 10.17 -14.02
N GLY A 282 8.73 11.30 -14.35
CA GLY A 282 10.13 11.37 -14.80
C GLY A 282 10.34 10.91 -16.24
N THR A 283 9.28 10.92 -17.05
CA THR A 283 9.37 10.69 -18.50
C THR A 283 9.25 12.02 -19.23
N ASP A 284 9.78 12.09 -20.45
CA ASP A 284 9.51 13.25 -21.30
C ASP A 284 8.02 13.33 -21.65
N TRP A 285 7.53 14.56 -21.74
CA TRP A 285 6.16 14.86 -22.13
C TRP A 285 6.16 15.37 -23.57
N TRP A 286 5.33 14.72 -24.38
CA TRP A 286 5.20 14.96 -25.81
C TRP A 286 3.76 15.37 -26.12
N GLN A 287 3.60 16.36 -26.98
CA GLN A 287 2.32 16.81 -27.50
C GLN A 287 2.33 16.72 -29.03
N SER A 288 1.18 16.40 -29.63
CA SER A 288 1.01 16.56 -31.07
C SER A 288 0.55 17.99 -31.35
N LEU A 289 1.20 18.67 -32.29
CA LEU A 289 0.74 19.94 -32.83
C LEU A 289 -0.11 19.75 -34.10
N ILE A 290 -0.27 18.52 -34.57
CA ILE A 290 -1.13 18.16 -35.69
C ILE A 290 -2.44 17.58 -35.15
N GLY A 291 -3.56 18.00 -35.74
CA GLY A 291 -4.85 17.32 -35.59
C GLY A 291 -5.60 17.59 -34.28
N GLY A 292 -5.28 18.66 -33.55
CA GLY A 292 -5.99 19.03 -32.32
C GLY A 292 -5.75 20.48 -31.89
N HIS A 293 -6.50 20.88 -30.86
CA HIS A 293 -6.37 22.18 -30.20
C HIS A 293 -6.07 21.95 -28.71
N THR A 294 -5.26 22.83 -28.11
CA THR A 294 -4.85 22.73 -26.71
C THR A 294 -5.31 23.94 -25.92
N LEU A 295 -6.09 23.72 -24.86
CA LEU A 295 -6.47 24.75 -23.90
C LEU A 295 -5.59 24.64 -22.66
N VAL A 296 -4.88 25.72 -22.33
CA VAL A 296 -4.08 25.81 -21.09
C VAL A 296 -4.74 26.81 -20.14
N ALA A 297 -5.09 26.32 -18.95
CA ALA A 297 -5.66 27.14 -17.88
C ALA A 297 -4.83 26.98 -16.59
N GLY A 298 -4.68 28.08 -15.86
CA GLY A 298 -3.97 28.11 -14.59
C GLY A 298 -4.05 29.48 -13.95
N ALA A 299 -3.94 29.54 -12.63
CA ALA A 299 -3.85 30.80 -11.91
C ALA A 299 -2.58 31.58 -12.29
N THR A 300 -2.56 32.89 -12.03
CA THR A 300 -1.38 33.73 -12.22
C THR A 300 -0.18 33.15 -11.46
N GLY A 301 0.97 33.04 -12.13
CA GLY A 301 2.18 32.44 -11.56
C GLY A 301 2.23 30.90 -11.61
N ALA A 302 1.18 30.21 -12.10
CA ALA A 302 1.19 28.74 -12.21
C ALA A 302 2.08 28.21 -13.37
N GLY A 303 2.63 29.09 -14.21
CA GLY A 303 3.49 28.70 -15.33
C GLY A 303 2.76 28.40 -16.65
N LYS A 304 1.55 28.92 -16.89
CA LYS A 304 0.81 28.76 -18.15
C LYS A 304 1.67 29.05 -19.40
N GLY A 305 2.47 30.12 -19.37
CA GLY A 305 3.31 30.53 -20.49
C GLY A 305 4.36 29.50 -20.88
N SER A 306 4.92 28.72 -19.94
CA SER A 306 5.91 27.70 -20.29
C SER A 306 5.31 26.54 -21.06
N LEU A 307 4.03 26.21 -20.86
CA LEU A 307 3.34 25.15 -21.60
C LEU A 307 3.08 25.53 -23.06
N MET A 308 3.03 26.84 -23.35
CA MET A 308 2.93 27.38 -24.69
C MET A 308 4.31 27.53 -25.35
N TRP A 309 5.28 28.11 -24.63
CA TRP A 309 6.62 28.37 -25.19
C TRP A 309 7.46 27.10 -25.41
N ALA A 310 7.34 26.08 -24.55
CA ALA A 310 8.12 24.85 -24.68
C ALA A 310 7.93 24.11 -26.03
N PRO A 311 6.70 23.84 -26.50
CA PRO A 311 6.52 23.25 -27.82
C PRO A 311 6.99 24.18 -28.95
N LEU A 312 6.77 25.49 -28.85
CA LEU A 312 7.22 26.46 -29.87
C LEU A 312 8.74 26.48 -30.03
N VAL A 313 9.48 26.48 -28.91
CA VAL A 313 10.95 26.36 -28.94
C VAL A 313 11.35 25.02 -29.54
N SER A 314 10.67 23.93 -29.19
CA SER A 314 10.99 22.60 -29.71
C SER A 314 10.79 22.45 -31.22
N VAL A 315 9.89 23.24 -31.82
CA VAL A 315 9.68 23.29 -33.27
C VAL A 315 10.33 24.49 -33.96
N ALA A 316 11.22 25.22 -33.26
CA ALA A 316 11.92 26.37 -33.83
C ALA A 316 12.60 26.09 -35.18
N PRO A 317 13.20 24.91 -35.45
CA PRO A 317 13.75 24.59 -36.77
C PRO A 317 12.69 24.58 -37.88
N ALA A 318 11.51 24.01 -37.60
CA ALA A 318 10.40 23.98 -38.56
C ALA A 318 9.78 25.36 -38.78
N ILE A 319 9.82 26.24 -37.77
CA ILE A 319 9.44 27.66 -37.91
C ILE A 319 10.45 28.39 -38.81
N ARG A 320 11.75 28.22 -38.53
CA ARG A 320 12.85 28.82 -39.31
C ARG A 320 12.75 28.45 -40.80
N ASP A 321 12.51 27.17 -41.08
CA ASP A 321 12.48 26.65 -42.46
C ASP A 321 11.13 26.89 -43.15
N GLY A 322 10.21 27.60 -42.49
CA GLY A 322 8.93 28.01 -43.07
C GLY A 322 7.91 26.88 -43.21
N LEU A 323 8.13 25.73 -42.59
CA LEU A 323 7.17 24.60 -42.54
C LEU A 323 6.06 24.84 -41.50
N VAL A 324 6.33 25.68 -40.50
CA VAL A 324 5.38 26.09 -39.46
C VAL A 324 5.29 27.61 -39.43
N ARG A 325 4.08 28.16 -39.40
CA ARG A 325 3.82 29.59 -39.17
C ARG A 325 3.04 29.76 -37.89
N VAL A 326 3.55 30.59 -36.98
CA VAL A 326 2.91 30.85 -35.69
C VAL A 326 2.22 32.20 -35.76
N ASN A 327 0.92 32.24 -35.45
CA ASN A 327 0.09 33.43 -35.44
C ASN A 327 -0.33 33.72 -34.00
N GLY A 328 0.02 34.88 -33.46
CA GLY A 328 -0.18 35.23 -32.05
C GLY A 328 -1.32 36.22 -31.85
N ILE A 329 -2.21 35.95 -30.90
CA ILE A 329 -3.23 36.87 -30.42
C ILE A 329 -2.97 37.11 -28.93
N ASP A 330 -2.68 38.35 -28.56
CA ASP A 330 -2.34 38.75 -27.19
C ASP A 330 -3.00 40.10 -26.86
N PRO A 331 -4.27 40.09 -26.40
CA PRO A 331 -5.01 41.31 -26.12
C PRO A 331 -4.36 42.22 -25.08
N LYS A 332 -3.50 41.66 -24.21
CA LYS A 332 -2.76 42.42 -23.21
C LYS A 332 -1.39 42.89 -23.71
N GLY A 333 -0.87 42.31 -24.79
CA GLY A 333 0.42 42.67 -25.38
C GLY A 333 1.63 42.40 -24.49
N MET A 334 1.50 41.53 -23.49
CA MET A 334 2.54 41.31 -22.47
C MET A 334 3.23 39.96 -22.59
N GLU A 335 2.52 38.88 -22.91
CA GLU A 335 3.08 37.52 -22.81
C GLU A 335 3.74 37.07 -24.11
N LEU A 336 3.10 37.35 -25.25
CA LEU A 336 3.61 36.96 -26.57
C LEU A 336 4.61 37.98 -27.13
N ALA A 337 4.55 39.23 -26.65
CA ALA A 337 5.45 40.30 -27.09
C ALA A 337 6.94 39.95 -26.92
N TYR A 338 7.30 39.17 -25.90
CA TYR A 338 8.68 38.70 -25.67
C TYR A 338 9.27 37.92 -26.86
N GLY A 339 8.43 37.23 -27.64
CA GLY A 339 8.85 36.47 -28.83
C GLY A 339 8.26 37.03 -30.11
N ARG A 340 8.01 38.34 -30.20
CA ARG A 340 7.34 38.99 -31.34
C ARG A 340 7.91 38.59 -32.70
N GLY A 341 9.22 38.37 -32.80
CA GLY A 341 9.92 37.98 -34.03
C GLY A 341 9.66 36.55 -34.50
N VAL A 342 9.08 35.69 -33.66
CA VAL A 342 8.70 34.31 -34.01
C VAL A 342 7.33 34.26 -34.69
N PHE A 343 6.47 35.25 -34.44
CA PHE A 343 5.12 35.28 -34.96
C PHE A 343 5.06 35.83 -36.38
N HIS A 344 4.56 35.01 -37.31
CA HIS A 344 4.24 35.39 -38.67
C HIS A 344 3.19 36.52 -38.70
N ARG A 345 2.16 36.42 -37.86
CA ARG A 345 1.16 37.48 -37.62
C ARG A 345 0.96 37.67 -36.13
N TYR A 346 0.70 38.90 -35.71
CA TYR A 346 0.50 39.24 -34.31
C TYR A 346 -0.60 40.28 -34.16
N ALA A 347 -1.62 39.96 -33.38
CA ALA A 347 -2.75 40.82 -33.09
C ALA A 347 -2.82 41.15 -31.60
N VAL A 348 -3.01 42.44 -31.30
CA VAL A 348 -3.21 42.95 -29.93
C VAL A 348 -4.62 43.49 -29.77
N THR A 349 -5.20 44.11 -30.80
CA THR A 349 -6.58 44.62 -30.71
C THR A 349 -7.59 43.53 -31.08
N SER A 350 -8.81 43.64 -30.56
CA SER A 350 -9.90 42.73 -30.94
C SER A 350 -10.19 42.77 -32.44
N LYS A 351 -10.01 43.94 -33.08
CA LYS A 351 -10.20 44.10 -34.53
C LYS A 351 -9.15 43.31 -35.31
N ASP A 352 -7.87 43.42 -34.93
CA ASP A 352 -6.79 42.69 -35.59
C ASP A 352 -6.88 41.19 -35.33
N ALA A 353 -7.35 40.79 -34.14
CA ALA A 353 -7.56 39.39 -33.80
C ALA A 353 -8.64 38.76 -34.67
N LEU A 354 -9.78 39.43 -34.86
CA LEU A 354 -10.85 38.96 -35.75
C LEU A 354 -10.36 38.87 -37.20
N ALA A 355 -9.67 39.90 -37.71
CA ALA A 355 -9.12 39.86 -39.06
C ALA A 355 -8.12 38.70 -39.26
N LEU A 356 -7.27 38.43 -38.26
CA LEU A 356 -6.34 37.30 -38.29
C LEU A 356 -7.09 35.96 -38.34
N LEU A 357 -8.14 35.79 -37.52
CA LEU A 357 -8.96 34.59 -37.51
C LEU A 357 -9.70 34.37 -38.83
N ASP A 358 -10.31 35.42 -39.39
CA ASP A 358 -11.02 35.37 -40.68
C ASP A 358 -10.06 34.92 -41.79
N ASP A 359 -8.86 35.48 -41.85
CA ASP A 359 -7.83 35.07 -42.81
C ASP A 359 -7.40 33.60 -42.65
N LEU A 360 -7.28 33.11 -41.41
CA LEU A 360 -6.92 31.71 -41.14
C LEU A 360 -8.03 30.77 -41.60
N VAL A 361 -9.29 31.14 -41.37
CA VAL A 361 -10.45 30.38 -41.84
C VAL A 361 -10.51 30.37 -43.37
N GLU A 362 -10.27 31.51 -44.03
CA GLU A 362 -10.24 31.57 -45.49
C GLU A 362 -9.14 30.67 -46.07
N GLN A 363 -7.94 30.70 -45.50
CA GLN A 363 -6.84 29.81 -45.89
C GLN A 363 -7.17 28.34 -45.68
N MET A 364 -7.78 27.99 -44.55
CA MET A 364 -8.22 26.63 -44.26
C MET A 364 -9.22 26.14 -45.32
N GLU A 365 -10.24 26.95 -45.64
CA GLU A 365 -11.24 26.59 -46.65
C GLU A 365 -10.65 26.54 -48.07
N ALA A 366 -9.69 27.41 -48.40
CA ALA A 366 -8.96 27.34 -49.66
C ALA A 366 -8.16 26.03 -49.79
N ARG A 367 -7.42 25.65 -48.75
CA ARG A 367 -6.66 24.38 -48.70
C ARG A 367 -7.60 23.18 -48.78
N LYS A 368 -8.71 23.19 -48.04
CA LYS A 368 -9.73 22.12 -48.09
C LYS A 368 -10.30 21.95 -49.49
N ARG A 369 -10.62 23.04 -50.20
CA ARG A 369 -11.09 23.00 -51.60
C ARG A 369 -10.02 22.45 -52.55
N ALA A 370 -8.77 22.89 -52.41
CA ALA A 370 -7.68 22.47 -53.29
C ALA A 370 -7.34 20.97 -53.16
N TYR A 371 -7.47 20.40 -51.96
CA TYR A 371 -7.14 19.00 -51.68
C TYR A 371 -8.37 18.08 -51.53
N ALA A 372 -9.56 18.58 -51.83
CA ALA A 372 -10.81 17.83 -51.73
C ALA A 372 -10.74 16.56 -52.59
N GLY A 373 -10.96 15.39 -51.96
CA GLY A 373 -10.92 14.09 -52.64
C GLY A 373 -9.51 13.55 -52.95
N ALA A 374 -8.44 14.33 -52.74
CA ALA A 374 -7.06 13.92 -53.02
C ALA A 374 -6.36 13.35 -51.77
N THR A 375 -6.52 13.99 -50.62
CA THR A 375 -5.92 13.53 -49.35
C THR A 375 -6.80 13.91 -48.17
N ARG A 376 -6.70 13.12 -47.09
CA ARG A 376 -7.33 13.43 -45.80
C ARG A 376 -6.51 14.44 -44.97
N LEU A 377 -5.20 14.49 -45.17
CA LEU A 377 -4.26 15.37 -44.47
C LEU A 377 -3.41 16.09 -45.51
N VAL A 378 -3.47 17.43 -45.51
CA VAL A 378 -2.67 18.26 -46.40
C VAL A 378 -1.20 18.14 -45.98
N PRO A 379 -0.28 17.77 -46.91
CA PRO A 379 1.13 17.70 -46.60
C PRO A 379 1.68 19.04 -46.12
N ILE A 380 2.55 19.00 -45.12
CA ILE A 380 3.21 20.20 -44.60
C ILE A 380 4.41 20.51 -45.50
N THR A 381 4.35 21.64 -46.19
CA THR A 381 5.44 22.15 -47.06
C THR A 381 5.62 23.65 -46.84
N THR A 382 6.58 24.27 -47.55
CA THR A 382 6.77 25.73 -47.52
C THR A 382 5.62 26.50 -48.18
N GLU A 383 4.88 25.87 -49.11
CA GLU A 383 3.69 26.42 -49.76
C GLU A 383 2.43 26.21 -48.91
N THR A 384 2.33 25.06 -48.23
CA THR A 384 1.24 24.73 -47.30
C THR A 384 1.77 24.48 -45.89
N PRO A 385 2.27 25.51 -45.19
CA PRO A 385 2.83 25.35 -43.86
C PRO A 385 1.75 25.07 -42.82
N LEU A 386 2.13 24.42 -41.72
CA LEU A 386 1.27 24.25 -40.57
C LEU A 386 1.04 25.61 -39.90
N GLU A 387 -0.20 26.08 -39.91
CA GLU A 387 -0.60 27.30 -39.20
C GLU A 387 -0.91 26.94 -37.73
N ILE A 388 -0.14 27.51 -36.80
CA ILE A 388 -0.36 27.39 -35.36
C ILE A 388 -0.89 28.73 -34.86
N GLU A 389 -2.10 28.73 -34.34
CA GLU A 389 -2.67 29.88 -33.65
C GLU A 389 -2.37 29.79 -32.14
N VAL A 390 -1.87 30.88 -31.57
CA VAL A 390 -1.56 31.01 -30.15
C VAL A 390 -2.36 32.17 -29.58
N PHE A 391 -3.32 31.86 -28.73
CA PHE A 391 -4.17 32.84 -28.07
C PHE A 391 -3.80 32.94 -26.59
N SER A 392 -3.27 34.08 -26.14
CA SER A 392 -3.00 34.30 -24.71
C SER A 392 -3.98 35.28 -24.09
N VAL A 393 -4.68 34.81 -23.06
CA VAL A 393 -5.41 35.66 -22.11
C VAL A 393 -4.75 35.49 -20.76
N ALA A 394 -4.14 36.55 -20.23
CA ALA A 394 -3.87 36.60 -18.80
C ALA A 394 -5.12 37.16 -18.12
N GLY A 395 -5.55 36.57 -17.00
CA GLY A 395 -6.54 37.17 -16.09
C GLY A 395 -6.01 38.48 -15.52
#